data_AF-A0A350XGB8-F1
#
_entry.id   AF-A0A350XGB8-F1
#
_cell.length_a   1.000
_cell.length_b   1.000
_cell.length_c   1.000
_cell.angle_alpha   90.00
_cell.angle_beta   90.00
_cell.angle_gamma   90.00
#
_symmetry.space_group_name_H-M   'P 1'
#
loop_
_entity.id
_entity.type
_entity.pdbx_description
1 polymer ?
#
loop_
_entity_poly.entity_id
_entity_poly.type
_entity_poly.pdbx_seq_one_letter_code
_entity_poly.pdbx_strand_id
1 'polypeptide(L)'
;LSQLHQLRGRVGRGAEKSYCLLMSSSTNADARQRLNVLEQSQDGFFIAEMDMRLRGPGEVLGTRQAGMADFALASLVEDQDVLILARDAAEKVIARDETLNRWPLLKAELKYRYERLMGGTILT
;
A
#
# COMPACT_ATOMS: atom_id res chain seq x y z
N LEU A 1 9.56 -4.91 -8.47
CA LEU A 1 10.84 -4.69 -7.75
C LEU A 1 11.17 -5.78 -6.73
N SER A 2 10.20 -6.26 -5.95
CA SER A 2 10.43 -7.26 -4.89
C SER A 2 11.30 -8.46 -5.31
N GLN A 3 11.07 -9.06 -6.48
CA GLN A 3 11.88 -10.19 -6.98
C GLN A 3 13.36 -9.82 -7.21
N LEU A 4 13.63 -8.62 -7.76
CA LEU A 4 14.99 -8.17 -8.00
C LEU A 4 15.73 -7.87 -6.70
N HIS A 5 15.03 -7.33 -5.69
CA HIS A 5 15.58 -7.12 -4.34
C HIS A 5 15.96 -8.45 -3.68
N GLN A 6 15.09 -9.45 -3.78
CA GLN A 6 15.38 -10.80 -3.29
C GLN A 6 16.59 -11.42 -3.97
N LEU A 7 16.75 -11.25 -5.30
CA LEU A 7 17.92 -11.73 -6.03
C LEU A 7 19.20 -11.03 -5.58
N ARG A 8 19.17 -9.70 -5.40
CA ARG A 8 20.30 -8.93 -4.86
C ARG A 8 20.70 -9.43 -3.47
N GLY A 9 19.75 -9.72 -2.59
CA GLY A 9 19.99 -10.24 -1.23
C GLY A 9 20.61 -11.65 -1.18
N ARG A 10 20.77 -12.33 -2.32
CA ARG A 10 21.53 -13.58 -2.43
C ARG A 10 23.03 -13.34 -2.69
N VAL A 11 23.44 -12.11 -2.99
CA VAL A 11 24.83 -11.71 -3.22
C VAL A 11 25.42 -11.10 -1.94
N GLY A 12 26.70 -11.33 -1.64
CA GLY A 12 27.40 -10.65 -0.54
C GLY A 12 27.15 -11.18 0.87
N ARG A 13 27.04 -12.52 1.02
CA ARG A 13 26.91 -13.17 2.35
C ARG A 13 28.25 -13.47 3.05
N GLY A 14 29.36 -13.13 2.41
CA GLY A 14 30.71 -13.30 2.97
C GLY A 14 31.25 -12.01 3.59
N ALA A 15 32.45 -12.08 4.18
CA ALA A 15 33.15 -10.91 4.73
C ALA A 15 33.68 -9.95 3.66
N GLU A 16 33.81 -10.43 2.42
CA GLU A 16 34.37 -9.68 1.30
C GLU A 16 33.32 -8.81 0.59
N LYS A 17 33.76 -7.65 0.10
CA LYS A 17 32.92 -6.75 -0.69
C LYS A 17 32.43 -7.46 -1.95
N SER A 18 31.13 -7.39 -2.17
CA SER A 18 30.47 -7.97 -3.34
C SER A 18 29.75 -6.90 -4.14
N TYR A 19 29.61 -7.13 -5.44
CA TYR A 19 28.97 -6.20 -6.37
C TYR A 19 27.79 -6.89 -7.05
N CYS A 20 26.69 -6.16 -7.23
CA CYS A 20 25.54 -6.62 -8.01
C CYS A 20 25.43 -5.71 -9.24
N LEU A 21 25.73 -6.25 -10.42
CA LEU A 21 25.63 -5.52 -11.68
C LEU A 21 24.24 -5.70 -12.28
N LEU A 22 23.54 -4.60 -12.48
CA LEU A 22 22.20 -4.58 -13.07
C LEU A 22 22.31 -4.23 -14.56
N MET A 23 21.97 -5.18 -15.43
CA MET A 23 22.00 -4.99 -16.88
C MET A 23 20.59 -5.13 -17.45
N SER A 24 20.24 -4.25 -18.40
CA SER A 24 18.96 -4.32 -19.09
C SER A 24 19.12 -3.93 -20.56
N SER A 25 18.57 -4.76 -21.44
CA SER A 25 18.39 -4.47 -22.87
C SER A 25 17.02 -3.86 -23.16
N SER A 26 16.18 -3.66 -22.14
CA SER A 26 14.84 -3.13 -22.31
C SER A 26 14.85 -1.64 -22.63
N THR A 27 14.05 -1.25 -23.62
CA THR A 27 13.74 0.16 -23.93
C THR A 27 12.59 0.70 -23.09
N ASN A 28 11.93 -0.13 -22.28
CA ASN A 28 10.82 0.29 -21.43
C ASN A 28 11.31 1.21 -20.29
N ALA A 29 10.71 2.40 -20.19
CA ALA A 29 11.01 3.37 -19.15
C ALA A 29 10.76 2.82 -17.74
N ASP A 30 9.68 2.06 -17.53
CA ASP A 30 9.35 1.46 -16.22
C ASP A 30 10.41 0.46 -15.78
N ALA A 31 10.94 -0.33 -16.73
CA ALA A 31 12.01 -1.28 -16.46
C ALA A 31 13.28 -0.56 -15.99
N ARG A 32 13.64 0.57 -16.62
CA ARG A 32 14.77 1.40 -16.19
C ARG A 32 14.53 2.05 -14.84
N GLN A 33 13.33 2.59 -14.60
CA GLN A 33 12.99 3.21 -13.32
C GLN A 33 13.06 2.22 -12.15
N ARG A 34 12.60 0.97 -12.36
CA ARG A 34 12.75 -0.11 -11.38
C ARG A 34 14.22 -0.43 -11.08
N LEU A 35 15.11 -0.41 -12.07
CA LEU A 35 16.54 -0.64 -11.82
C LEU A 35 17.17 0.53 -11.03
N ASN A 36 16.81 1.77 -11.37
CA ASN A 36 17.29 2.95 -10.66
C ASN A 36 16.88 2.92 -9.17
N VAL A 37 15.64 2.50 -8.86
CA VAL A 37 15.18 2.34 -7.48
C VAL A 37 16.02 1.33 -6.69
N LEU A 38 16.47 0.24 -7.33
CA LEU A 38 17.34 -0.76 -6.69
C LEU A 38 18.77 -0.26 -6.43
N GLU A 39 19.23 0.70 -7.21
CA GLU A 39 20.53 1.35 -7.01
C GLU A 39 20.50 2.33 -5.83
N GLN A 40 19.38 3.02 -5.63
CA GLN A 40 19.23 4.07 -4.62
C GLN A 40 19.31 3.58 -3.17
N SER A 41 18.82 2.37 -2.88
CA SER A 41 18.78 1.87 -1.50
C SER A 41 18.85 0.35 -1.37
N GLN A 42 19.44 -0.08 -0.26
CA GLN A 42 19.45 -1.48 0.15
C GLN A 42 18.28 -1.88 1.05
N ASP A 43 17.62 -0.89 1.66
CA ASP A 43 16.52 -1.10 2.61
C ASP A 43 15.28 -1.71 1.92
N GLY A 44 14.80 -2.82 2.47
CA GLY A 44 13.62 -3.51 1.96
C GLY A 44 12.34 -2.69 2.09
N PHE A 45 12.21 -1.82 3.09
CA PHE A 45 11.03 -0.98 3.28
C PHE A 45 10.93 0.09 2.20
N PHE A 46 12.04 0.81 1.93
CA PHE A 46 12.11 1.77 0.84
C PHE A 46 11.76 1.14 -0.52
N ILE A 47 12.31 -0.05 -0.78
CA ILE A 47 12.06 -0.75 -2.05
C ILE A 47 10.61 -1.20 -2.17
N ALA A 48 9.96 -1.61 -1.08
CA ALA A 48 8.55 -1.96 -1.07
C ALA A 48 7.66 -0.74 -1.35
N GLU A 49 7.97 0.41 -0.74
CA GLU A 49 7.24 1.66 -0.97
C GLU A 49 7.36 2.12 -2.44
N MET A 50 8.57 2.09 -2.99
CA MET A 50 8.77 2.43 -4.39
C MET A 50 8.11 1.43 -5.35
N ASP A 51 8.07 0.12 -5.02
CA ASP A 51 7.32 -0.87 -5.80
C ASP A 51 5.82 -0.56 -5.82
N MET A 52 5.27 -0.12 -4.68
CA MET A 52 3.87 0.28 -4.57
C MET A 52 3.56 1.53 -5.40
N ARG A 53 4.41 2.56 -5.32
CA ARG A 53 4.28 3.77 -6.16
C ARG A 53 4.35 3.46 -7.65
N LEU A 54 5.31 2.61 -8.05
CA LEU A 54 5.54 2.24 -9.45
C LEU A 54 4.46 1.34 -10.06
N ARG A 55 3.77 0.53 -9.26
CA ARG A 55 2.60 -0.25 -9.72
C ARG A 55 1.31 0.57 -9.73
N GLY A 56 1.28 1.66 -8.98
CA GLY A 56 0.10 2.45 -8.72
C GLY A 56 -0.85 1.75 -7.72
N PRO A 57 -1.71 2.52 -7.04
CA PRO A 57 -2.62 2.00 -6.01
C PRO A 57 -3.65 0.99 -6.53
N GLY A 58 -3.92 0.97 -7.84
CA GLY A 58 -4.93 0.10 -8.47
C GLY A 58 -4.50 -1.35 -8.72
N GLU A 59 -3.21 -1.67 -8.74
CA GLU A 59 -2.75 -3.04 -9.06
C GLU A 59 -2.60 -3.92 -7.81
N VAL A 60 -2.37 -3.32 -6.63
CA VAL A 60 -2.25 -4.02 -5.34
C VAL A 60 -3.60 -4.56 -4.86
N LEU A 61 -4.71 -3.91 -5.24
CA LEU A 61 -6.06 -4.33 -4.90
C LEU A 61 -6.61 -5.46 -5.78
N GLY A 62 -5.83 -5.98 -6.73
CA GLY A 62 -6.18 -7.17 -7.50
C GLY A 62 -7.34 -6.91 -8.46
N THR A 63 -7.01 -6.87 -9.75
CA THR A 63 -7.93 -7.01 -10.89
C THR A 63 -8.97 -5.90 -11.09
N ARG A 64 -9.25 -5.65 -12.37
CA ARG A 64 -10.38 -4.86 -12.88
C ARG A 64 -11.72 -5.49 -12.48
N GLN A 65 -12.07 -5.52 -11.20
CA GLN A 65 -13.44 -5.75 -10.77
C GLN A 65 -14.05 -4.41 -10.41
N ALA A 66 -14.74 -3.85 -11.41
CA ALA A 66 -15.77 -2.85 -11.20
C ALA A 66 -16.84 -3.47 -10.27
N GLY A 67 -16.64 -3.34 -8.96
CA GLY A 67 -17.49 -3.98 -7.98
C GLY A 67 -17.00 -3.72 -6.57
N MET A 68 -17.26 -2.50 -6.09
CA MET A 68 -17.01 -2.01 -4.72
C MET A 68 -15.55 -1.73 -4.34
N ALA A 69 -15.09 -0.54 -4.72
CA ALA A 69 -14.02 0.16 -4.03
C ALA A 69 -14.58 1.51 -3.52
N ASP A 70 -15.05 1.57 -2.27
CA ASP A 70 -15.31 2.87 -1.62
C ASP A 70 -14.02 3.51 -1.08
N PHE A 71 -12.91 2.78 -1.09
CA PHE A 71 -11.56 3.33 -0.97
C PHE A 71 -10.98 3.80 -2.31
N ALA A 72 -11.81 3.92 -3.36
CA ALA A 72 -11.39 4.47 -4.65
C ALA A 72 -10.96 5.95 -4.60
N LEU A 73 -11.10 6.63 -3.45
CA LEU A 73 -10.79 8.05 -3.35
C LEU A 73 -9.46 8.39 -2.68
N ALA A 74 -8.71 7.42 -2.15
CA ALA A 74 -7.43 7.70 -1.49
C ALA A 74 -6.32 6.81 -2.05
N SER A 75 -5.34 7.43 -2.67
CA SER A 75 -4.07 6.78 -2.95
C SER A 75 -3.37 6.58 -1.60
N LEU A 76 -3.28 5.34 -1.10
CA LEU A 76 -2.66 5.03 0.19
C LEU A 76 -1.25 5.62 0.38
N VAL A 77 -0.56 5.93 -0.73
CA VAL A 77 0.77 6.52 -0.72
C VAL A 77 0.76 8.04 -0.79
N GLU A 78 -0.19 8.65 -1.52
CA GLU A 78 -0.26 10.12 -1.65
C GLU A 78 -1.08 10.75 -0.53
N ASP A 79 -2.06 10.03 0.00
CA ASP A 79 -2.98 10.48 1.05
C ASP A 79 -2.62 9.91 2.43
N GLN A 80 -1.41 9.38 2.61
CA GLN A 80 -0.97 8.76 3.86
C GLN A 80 -1.19 9.67 5.07
N ASP A 81 -0.84 10.96 4.94
CA ASP A 81 -1.01 11.94 6.01
C ASP A 81 -2.48 12.16 6.36
N VAL A 82 -3.36 12.21 5.36
CA VAL A 82 -4.81 12.37 5.56
C VAL A 82 -5.40 11.13 6.21
N LEU A 83 -4.95 9.94 5.83
CA LEU A 83 -5.37 8.67 6.43
C LEU A 83 -4.94 8.57 7.89
N ILE A 84 -3.72 9.00 8.23
CA ILE A 84 -3.23 9.06 9.61
C ILE A 84 -4.09 10.04 10.43
N LEU A 85 -4.32 11.25 9.91
CA LEU A 85 -5.16 12.26 10.58
C LEU A 85 -6.59 11.75 10.81
N ALA A 86 -7.19 11.08 9.82
CA ALA A 86 -8.52 10.50 9.92
C ALA A 86 -8.58 9.40 10.99
N ARG A 87 -7.57 8.52 11.04
CA ARG A 87 -7.46 7.47 12.07
C ARG A 87 -7.35 8.08 13.47
N ASP A 88 -6.45 9.04 13.66
CA ASP A 88 -6.22 9.67 14.96
C ASP A 88 -7.48 10.43 15.43
N ALA A 89 -8.25 11.03 14.50
CA ALA A 89 -9.53 11.63 14.81
C ALA A 89 -10.58 10.59 15.23
N ALA A 90 -10.65 9.46 14.53
CA ALA A 90 -11.56 8.36 14.87
C ALA A 90 -11.25 7.77 16.25
N GLU A 91 -9.97 7.55 16.58
CA GLU A 91 -9.55 7.05 17.89
C GLU A 91 -9.97 8.00 19.02
N LYS A 92 -9.82 9.32 18.83
CA LYS A 92 -10.27 10.32 19.81
C LYS A 92 -11.78 10.32 19.99
N VAL A 93 -12.54 10.08 18.93
CA VAL A 93 -14.01 9.98 18.98
C VAL A 93 -14.43 8.73 19.76
N ILE A 94 -13.83 7.58 19.46
CA ILE A 94 -14.11 6.32 20.16
C ILE A 94 -13.72 6.39 21.63
N ALA A 95 -12.56 6.97 21.95
CA ALA A 95 -12.11 7.13 23.34
C ALA A 95 -13.03 8.05 24.16
N ARG A 96 -13.80 8.93 23.52
CA ARG A 96 -14.78 9.81 24.19
C ARG A 96 -16.14 9.17 24.38
N ASP A 97 -16.58 8.35 23.42
CA ASP A 97 -17.83 7.62 23.47
C ASP A 97 -17.77 6.43 22.50
N GLU A 98 -17.50 5.25 23.06
CA GLU A 98 -17.45 3.99 22.32
C GLU A 98 -18.79 3.64 21.65
N THR A 99 -19.91 4.11 22.22
CA THR A 99 -21.24 3.81 21.70
C THR A 99 -21.66 4.72 20.54
N LEU A 100 -20.86 5.76 20.27
CA LEU A 100 -21.11 6.82 19.28
C LEU A 100 -22.51 7.47 19.43
N ASN A 101 -23.13 7.40 20.61
CA ASN A 101 -24.46 7.96 20.85
C ASN A 101 -24.46 9.49 20.74
N ARG A 102 -23.33 10.13 21.03
CA ARG A 102 -23.14 11.57 20.81
C ARG A 102 -23.09 11.98 19.33
N TRP A 103 -22.83 11.03 18.42
CA TRP A 103 -22.71 11.27 16.98
C TRP A 103 -23.61 10.30 16.19
N PRO A 104 -24.94 10.49 16.23
CA PRO A 104 -25.89 9.54 15.63
C PRO A 104 -25.71 9.37 14.12
N LEU A 105 -25.33 10.44 13.40
CA LEU A 105 -25.04 10.36 11.96
C LEU A 105 -23.80 9.51 11.67
N LEU A 106 -22.73 9.69 12.46
CA LEU A 106 -21.51 8.90 12.33
C LEU A 106 -21.77 7.42 12.66
N LYS A 107 -22.59 7.17 13.68
CA LYS A 107 -23.02 5.82 14.06
C LYS A 107 -23.81 5.13 12.95
N ALA A 108 -24.74 5.86 12.32
CA ALA A 108 -25.54 5.35 11.20
C ALA A 108 -24.66 5.05 9.98
N GLU A 109 -23.74 5.95 9.64
CA GLU A 109 -22.80 5.77 8.52
C GLU A 109 -21.84 4.59 8.77
N LEU A 110 -21.29 4.47 9.99
CA LEU A 110 -20.44 3.34 10.37
C LEU A 110 -21.20 2.02 10.24
N LYS A 111 -22.44 1.96 10.73
CA LYS A 111 -23.29 0.76 10.61
C LYS A 111 -23.55 0.41 9.14
N TYR A 112 -23.94 1.39 8.32
CA TYR A 112 -24.18 1.20 6.89
C TYR A 112 -22.94 0.66 6.16
N ARG A 113 -21.76 1.25 6.40
CA ARG A 113 -20.50 0.80 5.79
C ARG A 113 -20.08 -0.57 6.28
N TYR A 114 -20.23 -0.84 7.58
CA TYR A 114 -19.90 -2.14 8.18
C TYR A 114 -20.76 -3.26 7.60
N GLU A 115 -22.08 -3.05 7.48
CA GLU A 115 -22.99 -4.00 6.84
C GLU A 115 -22.65 -4.23 5.37
N ARG A 116 -22.23 -3.19 4.64
CA ARG A 116 -21.83 -3.32 3.24
C ARG A 116 -20.50 -4.07 3.05
N LEU A 117 -19.52 -3.82 3.93
CA LEU A 117 -18.23 -4.51 3.94
C LEU A 117 -18.38 -5.99 4.31
N MET A 118 -19.15 -6.29 5.36
CA MET A 118 -19.37 -7.66 5.84
C MET A 118 -20.40 -8.43 4.98
N GLY A 119 -21.36 -7.74 4.38
CA GLY A 119 -22.38 -8.32 3.51
C GLY A 119 -21.84 -8.74 2.14
N GLY A 120 -20.75 -8.12 1.67
CA GLY A 120 -20.06 -8.51 0.43
C GLY A 120 -19.21 -9.79 0.56
N THR A 121 -18.96 -10.28 1.78
CA THR A 121 -18.09 -11.44 2.04
C THR A 121 -18.84 -12.75 2.24
N ILE A 122 -20.18 -12.77 2.20
CA ILE A 122 -21.00 -13.97 2.51
C ILE A 122 -21.75 -14.55 1.29
N LEU A 123 -21.69 -13.94 0.11
CA LEU A 123 -22.24 -14.55 -1.11
C LEU A 123 -21.10 -14.96 -2.04
N THR A 124 -20.64 -16.20 -1.83
CA THR A 124 -20.10 -17.07 -2.89
C THR A 124 -20.97 -17.07 -4.13
#